data_AF-A0A7L2RG18-F1
#
_entry.id   AF-A0A7L2RG18-F1
#
_cell.length_a   1.000
_cell.length_b   1.000
_cell.length_c   1.000
_cell.angle_alpha   90.00
_cell.angle_beta   90.00
_cell.angle_gamma   90.00
#
_symmetry.space_group_name_H-M   'P 1'
#
loop_
_entity.id
_entity.type
_entity.pdbx_description
1 polymer ?
#
loop_
_entity_poly.entity_id
_entity_poly.type
_entity_poly.pdbx_seq_one_letter_code
_entity_poly.pdbx_strand_id
1 'polypeptide(L)'
;MQMLDKFPMEGGQKDPKQRIIPFLPGKILFRRSHIRDVAVKRLIPIDEYCKALIQLPPYISQCDEVLQFFETRPDDLTPPKE
;
A
#
# COMPACT_ATOMS: atom_id res chain seq x y z
N MET A 1 -3.20 6.15 -9.63
CA MET A 1 -2.68 5.58 -8.38
C MET A 1 -1.19 5.86 -8.45
N GLN A 2 -0.71 6.95 -7.83
CA GLN A 2 0.52 7.65 -8.24
C GLN A 2 1.76 6.73 -8.35
N MET A 3 1.90 5.73 -7.48
CA MET A 3 3.05 4.80 -7.52
C MET A 3 3.10 3.92 -8.78
N LEU A 4 1.99 3.29 -9.18
CA LEU A 4 1.99 2.40 -10.36
C LEU A 4 2.13 3.20 -11.66
N ASP A 5 1.67 4.45 -11.66
CA ASP A 5 1.82 5.37 -12.78
C ASP A 5 3.28 5.87 -12.89
N LYS A 6 3.97 6.05 -11.76
CA LYS A 6 5.40 6.44 -11.69
C LYS A 6 6.35 5.29 -12.03
N PHE A 7 5.97 4.05 -11.70
CA PHE A 7 6.77 2.84 -11.91
C PHE A 7 6.00 1.80 -12.73
N PRO A 8 5.69 2.07 -14.02
CA PRO A 8 4.82 1.21 -14.83
C PRO A 8 5.44 -0.16 -15.15
N MET A 9 6.77 -0.26 -15.17
CA MET A 9 7.49 -1.52 -15.40
C MET A 9 7.42 -2.41 -14.15
N GLU A 10 7.80 -1.85 -13.01
CA GLU A 10 7.83 -2.50 -11.70
C GLU A 10 6.43 -2.76 -11.15
N GLY A 11 5.43 -2.01 -11.62
CA GLY A 11 4.02 -2.26 -11.44
C GLY A 11 3.46 -3.37 -12.34
N GLY A 12 4.24 -3.87 -13.29
CA GLY A 12 3.83 -4.90 -14.24
C GLY A 12 2.79 -4.45 -15.27
N GLN A 13 2.67 -3.13 -15.53
CA GLN A 13 1.72 -2.60 -16.52
C GLN A 13 2.17 -2.89 -17.96
N LYS A 14 3.49 -2.97 -18.20
CA LYS A 14 4.05 -3.33 -19.52
C LYS A 14 4.31 -4.82 -19.66
N ASP A 15 4.88 -5.45 -18.64
CA ASP A 15 5.11 -6.90 -18.57
C ASP A 15 4.83 -7.39 -17.14
N PRO A 16 3.84 -8.29 -16.92
CA PRO A 16 3.57 -8.87 -15.61
C PRO A 16 4.78 -9.53 -14.94
N LYS A 17 5.75 -10.03 -15.72
CA LYS A 17 6.96 -10.68 -15.18
C LYS A 17 7.94 -9.69 -14.56
N GLN A 18 7.84 -8.41 -14.90
CA GLN A 18 8.70 -7.35 -14.35
C GLN A 18 8.11 -6.73 -13.08
N ARG A 19 6.93 -7.21 -12.66
CA ARG A 19 6.30 -6.70 -11.46
C ARG A 19 7.12 -7.07 -10.22
N ILE A 20 7.55 -6.04 -9.51
CA ILE A 20 8.16 -6.17 -8.18
C ILE A 20 7.34 -5.43 -7.12
N ILE A 21 6.50 -4.46 -7.50
CA ILE A 21 5.60 -3.78 -6.57
C ILE A 21 4.54 -4.79 -6.09
N PRO A 22 4.36 -4.99 -4.77
CA PRO A 22 3.45 -6.00 -4.24
C PRO A 22 1.99 -5.73 -4.64
N PHE A 23 1.14 -6.74 -4.52
CA PHE A 23 -0.29 -6.59 -4.74
C PHE A 23 -0.98 -6.24 -3.42
N LEU A 24 -1.89 -5.27 -3.45
CA LEU A 24 -2.85 -5.06 -2.37
C LEU A 24 -4.20 -5.63 -2.80
N PRO A 25 -4.95 -6.35 -1.94
CA PRO A 25 -6.28 -6.82 -2.29
C PRO A 25 -7.18 -5.67 -2.72
N GLY A 26 -7.83 -5.83 -3.87
CA GLY A 26 -8.75 -4.83 -4.42
C GLY A 26 -9.97 -4.56 -3.53
N LYS A 27 -10.68 -3.48 -3.84
CA LYS A 27 -11.93 -3.13 -3.16
C LYS A 27 -13.00 -4.21 -3.41
N ILE A 28 -13.71 -4.61 -2.36
CA ILE A 28 -14.84 -5.53 -2.47
C ILE A 28 -16.05 -4.77 -3.01
N LEU A 29 -16.47 -5.06 -4.24
CA LEU A 29 -17.47 -4.25 -4.97
C LEU A 29 -18.93 -4.53 -4.58
N PHE A 30 -19.22 -5.65 -3.88
CA PHE A 30 -20.60 -6.07 -3.56
C PHE A 30 -20.84 -6.41 -2.07
N ARG A 31 -19.96 -5.94 -1.17
CA ARG A 31 -20.16 -6.04 0.29
C ARG A 31 -19.86 -4.70 0.96
N ARG A 32 -20.38 -4.51 2.17
CA ARG A 32 -19.99 -3.40 3.04
C ARG A 32 -18.49 -3.53 3.34
N SER A 33 -17.70 -2.58 2.84
CA SER A 33 -16.24 -2.56 3.06
C SER A 33 -15.86 -1.96 4.42
N HIS A 34 -16.77 -1.24 5.08
CA HIS A 34 -16.58 -0.58 6.37
C HIS A 34 -17.05 -1.44 7.56
N ILE A 35 -16.99 -2.77 7.44
CA ILE A 35 -17.32 -3.67 8.56
C ILE A 35 -16.04 -4.16 9.21
N ARG A 36 -16.08 -4.37 10.54
CA ARG A 36 -14.97 -4.85 11.35
C ARG A 36 -14.30 -6.08 10.73
N ASP A 37 -15.08 -7.06 10.29
CA ASP A 37 -14.54 -8.30 9.70
C ASP A 37 -13.71 -8.06 8.44
N VAL A 38 -14.10 -7.08 7.61
CA VAL A 38 -13.33 -6.71 6.42
C VAL A 38 -12.05 -5.99 6.83
N ALA A 39 -12.09 -5.13 7.84
CA ALA A 39 -10.91 -4.44 8.36
C ALA A 39 -9.90 -5.44 8.95
N VAL A 40 -10.36 -6.36 9.81
CA VAL A 40 -9.50 -7.40 10.41
C VAL A 40 -8.85 -8.28 9.36
N LYS A 41 -9.61 -8.72 8.33
CA LYS A 41 -9.06 -9.52 7.22
C LYS A 41 -8.01 -8.78 6.39
N ARG A 42 -8.01 -7.45 6.41
CA ARG A 42 -7.05 -6.62 5.66
C ARG A 42 -5.75 -6.38 6.41
N LEU A 43 -5.69 -6.60 7.73
CA LEU A 43 -4.49 -6.34 8.53
C LEU A 43 -3.26 -7.11 8.00
N ILE A 44 -3.41 -8.42 7.79
CA ILE A 44 -2.33 -9.30 7.30
C ILE A 44 -1.81 -8.83 5.92
N PRO A 45 -2.64 -8.72 4.86
CA PRO A 45 -2.13 -8.32 3.56
C PRO A 45 -1.61 -6.88 3.51
N ILE A 46 -2.09 -5.97 4.37
CA ILE A 46 -1.53 -4.61 4.48
C ILE A 46 -0.14 -4.66 5.12
N ASP A 47 0.04 -5.42 6.19
CA ASP A 47 1.34 -5.62 6.86
C ASP A 47 2.38 -6.24 5.90
N GLU A 48 1.99 -7.30 5.19
CA GLU A 48 2.83 -7.95 4.18
C GLU A 48 3.20 -6.98 3.04
N TYR A 49 2.24 -6.19 2.57
CA TYR A 49 2.50 -5.18 1.55
C TYR A 49 3.50 -4.12 2.02
N CYS A 50 3.33 -3.59 3.23
CA CYS A 50 4.23 -2.57 3.77
C CYS A 50 5.65 -3.12 3.93
N LYS A 51 5.80 -4.34 4.47
CA LYS A 51 7.10 -5.03 4.60
C LYS A 51 7.78 -5.25 3.26
N ALA A 52 7.03 -5.71 2.25
CA ALA A 52 7.57 -5.90 0.90
C ALA A 52 7.95 -4.57 0.25
N LEU A 53 7.15 -3.52 0.45
CA LEU A 53 7.37 -2.21 -0.14
C LEU A 53 8.70 -1.57 0.33
N ILE A 54 9.00 -1.63 1.63
CA ILE A 54 10.25 -1.07 2.18
C ILE A 54 11.50 -1.88 1.80
N GLN A 55 11.32 -3.11 1.32
CA GLN A 55 12.41 -3.98 0.85
C GLN A 55 12.69 -3.82 -0.66
N LEU A 56 11.86 -3.05 -1.39
CA LEU A 56 12.11 -2.75 -2.79
C LEU A 56 13.40 -1.94 -2.99
N PRO A 57 13.95 -1.93 -4.22
CA PRO A 57 15.10 -1.11 -4.55
C PRO A 57 14.94 0.36 -4.09
N PRO A 58 16.03 1.03 -3.66
CA PRO A 58 15.96 2.38 -3.07
C PRO A 58 15.22 3.42 -3.92
N TYR A 59 15.30 3.34 -5.25
CA TYR A 59 14.60 4.28 -6.14
C TYR A 59 13.07 4.18 -6.06
N ILE A 60 12.52 3.11 -5.46
CA ILE A 60 11.10 2.95 -5.14
C ILE A 60 10.87 3.14 -3.65
N SER A 61 11.60 2.41 -2.79
CA SER A 61 11.35 2.40 -1.34
C SER A 61 11.67 3.73 -0.66
N GLN A 62 12.46 4.59 -1.30
CA GLN A 62 12.82 5.93 -0.81
C GLN A 62 12.29 7.05 -1.72
N CYS A 63 11.35 6.77 -2.62
CA CYS A 63 10.74 7.84 -3.41
C CYS A 63 9.76 8.66 -2.54
N ASP A 64 9.55 9.92 -2.92
CA ASP A 64 8.74 10.87 -2.15
C ASP A 64 7.37 10.33 -1.76
N GLU A 65 6.69 9.63 -2.66
CA GLU A 65 5.35 9.06 -2.39
C GLU A 65 5.38 7.97 -1.30
N VAL A 66 6.45 7.17 -1.24
CA VAL A 66 6.61 6.14 -0.20
C VAL A 66 7.00 6.78 1.13
N LEU A 67 7.93 7.74 1.10
CA LEU A 67 8.35 8.46 2.30
C LEU A 67 7.17 9.22 2.91
N GLN A 68 6.40 9.96 2.09
CA GLN A 68 5.21 10.68 2.53
C GLN A 68 4.12 9.73 3.04
N PHE A 69 3.98 8.53 2.46
CA PHE A 69 3.01 7.54 2.95
C PHE A 69 3.31 7.07 4.38
N PHE A 70 4.59 6.92 4.74
CA PHE A 70 5.03 6.51 6.08
C PHE A 70 5.36 7.67 7.02
N GLU A 71 5.23 8.91 6.56
CA GLU A 71 5.47 10.09 7.37
C GLU A 71 4.44 10.17 8.50
N THR A 72 4.91 10.42 9.74
CA THR A 72 4.04 10.55 10.89
C THR A 72 3.12 11.76 10.75
N ARG A 73 1.81 11.55 10.87
CA ARG A 73 0.81 12.61 10.79
C ARG A 73 0.44 13.11 12.19
N PRO A 74 -0.06 14.36 12.34
CA PRO A 74 -0.51 14.86 13.63
C PRO A 74 -1.55 13.96 14.33
N ASP A 75 -2.44 13.33 13.55
CA ASP A 75 -3.47 12.43 14.04
C ASP A 75 -2.89 11.11 14.58
N ASP A 76 -1.68 10.70 14.19
CA ASP A 76 -1.02 9.50 14.73
C ASP A 76 -0.50 9.75 16.16
N LEU A 77 -0.10 11.00 16.45
CA LEU A 77 0.35 11.43 17.78
C LEU A 77 -0.83 11.71 18.72
N THR A 78 -1.96 12.11 18.14
CA THR A 78 -3.18 12.47 18.86
C THR A 78 -4.39 11.75 18.25
N PRO A 79 -4.48 10.41 18.44
CA PRO A 79 -5.55 9.64 17.85
C PRO A 79 -6.91 10.15 18.35
N PRO A 80 -7.95 10.18 17.49
CA PRO A 80 -9.30 10.50 17.92
C PRO A 80 -9.70 9.59 19.09
N LYS A 81 -10.22 10.19 20.15
CA LYS A 81 -10.85 9.43 21.23
C LYS A 81 -12.19 8.90 20.70
N GLU A 82 -12.49 7.64 20.99
CA GLU A 82 -13.77 6.99 20.64
C GLU A 82 -14.99 7.78 21.11
#